data_AF-A0A256YQ23-F1
#
_entry.id   AF-A0A256YQ23-F1
#
_cell.length_a   1.000
_cell.length_b   1.000
_cell.length_c   1.000
_cell.angle_alpha   90.00
_cell.angle_beta   90.00
_cell.angle_gamma   90.00
#
_symmetry.space_group_name_H-M   'P 1'
#
loop_
_entity.id
_entity.type
_entity.pdbx_description
1 polymer ?
#
loop_
_entity_poly.entity_id
_entity_poly.type
_entity_poly.pdbx_seq_one_letter_code
_entity_poly.pdbx_strand_id
1 'polypeptide(L)'
;MRFRKTKISIEEIVDDIIYFLLSAFLGLLVVFIFDIHHSFYKPPYYPFKFIFNSYEPYLIRFFGAGVLGLIWIKVFLFALERGTYRKIKKFVKR
;
A
#
# COMPACT_ATOMS: atom_id res chain seq x y z
N MET A 1 -3.53 -30.55 11.63
CA MET A 1 -4.01 -29.15 11.67
C MET A 1 -4.40 -28.76 10.25
N ARG A 2 -5.68 -28.87 9.85
CA ARG A 2 -6.10 -28.61 8.46
C ARG A 2 -6.36 -27.12 8.27
N PHE A 3 -5.33 -26.37 7.89
CA PHE A 3 -5.54 -25.11 7.15
C PHE A 3 -5.72 -25.48 5.68
N ARG A 4 -6.95 -25.77 5.27
CA ARG A 4 -7.29 -25.84 3.85
C ARG A 4 -8.60 -25.09 3.63
N LYS A 5 -8.53 -23.75 3.64
CA LYS A 5 -9.47 -22.97 2.83
C LYS A 5 -9.04 -23.22 1.39
N THR A 6 -9.69 -24.16 0.72
CA THR A 6 -9.30 -24.63 -0.63
C THR A 6 -9.72 -23.70 -1.76
N LYS A 7 -10.54 -22.69 -1.46
CA LYS A 7 -11.02 -21.73 -2.46
C LYS A 7 -10.92 -20.32 -1.89
N ILE A 8 -10.25 -19.45 -2.64
CA ILE A 8 -10.31 -18.00 -2.44
C ILE A 8 -11.71 -17.58 -2.86
N SER A 9 -12.39 -16.77 -2.04
CA SER A 9 -13.73 -16.30 -2.36
C SER A 9 -13.68 -15.07 -3.27
N ILE A 10 -14.76 -14.79 -4.00
CA ILE A 10 -14.82 -13.60 -4.85
C ILE A 10 -14.72 -12.34 -3.99
N GLU A 11 -15.33 -12.36 -2.80
CA GLU A 11 -15.28 -11.26 -1.83
C GLU A 11 -13.85 -10.99 -1.39
N GLU A 12 -13.05 -12.04 -1.10
CA GLU A 12 -11.63 -11.89 -0.73
C GLU A 12 -10.80 -11.26 -1.87
N ILE A 13 -11.09 -11.63 -3.13
CA ILE A 13 -10.43 -11.03 -4.30
C ILE A 13 -10.82 -9.55 -4.43
N VAL A 14 -12.09 -9.22 -4.24
CA VAL A 14 -12.59 -7.84 -4.32
C VAL A 14 -11.96 -6.99 -3.22
N ASP A 15 -11.89 -7.48 -1.99
CA ASP A 15 -11.23 -6.79 -0.88
C ASP A 15 -9.75 -6.54 -1.18
N ASP A 16 -9.04 -7.53 -1.73
CA ASP A 16 -7.63 -7.40 -2.11
C ASP A 16 -7.40 -6.36 -3.20
N ILE A 17 -8.27 -6.33 -4.22
CA ILE A 17 -8.25 -5.31 -5.26
C ILE A 17 -8.47 -3.92 -4.66
N ILE A 18 -9.43 -3.77 -3.74
CA ILE A 18 -9.71 -2.50 -3.08
C ILE A 18 -8.53 -2.04 -2.24
N TYR A 19 -7.93 -2.93 -1.42
CA TYR A 19 -6.77 -2.60 -0.60
C TYR A 19 -5.55 -2.20 -1.43
N PHE A 20 -5.33 -2.91 -2.54
CA PHE A 20 -4.29 -2.56 -3.51
C PHE A 20 -4.55 -1.17 -4.11
N LEU A 21 -5.75 -0.92 -4.64
CA LEU A 21 -6.06 0.33 -5.32
C LEU A 21 -6.02 1.54 -4.38
N LEU A 22 -6.53 1.42 -3.16
CA LEU A 22 -6.46 2.48 -2.15
C LEU A 22 -5.01 2.83 -1.81
N SER A 23 -4.18 1.83 -1.60
CA SER A 23 -2.77 2.03 -1.26
C SER A 23 -1.97 2.57 -2.44
N ALA A 24 -2.24 2.08 -3.64
CA ALA A 24 -1.62 2.53 -4.89
C ALA A 24 -1.98 4.00 -5.19
N PHE A 25 -3.25 4.37 -5.01
CA PHE A 25 -3.73 5.74 -5.16
C PHE A 25 -3.07 6.69 -4.16
N LEU A 26 -2.96 6.29 -2.89
CA LEU A 26 -2.27 7.08 -1.87
C LEU A 26 -0.77 7.26 -2.23
N GLY A 27 -0.11 6.20 -2.70
CA GLY A 27 1.27 6.28 -3.18
C GLY A 27 1.44 7.25 -4.35
N LEU A 28 0.49 7.25 -5.29
CA LEU A 28 0.47 8.19 -6.42
C LEU A 28 0.30 9.64 -5.94
N LEU A 29 -0.60 9.89 -5.00
CA LEU A 29 -0.78 11.23 -4.41
C LEU A 29 0.49 11.73 -3.74
N VAL A 30 1.19 10.89 -2.97
CA VAL A 30 2.44 11.27 -2.30
C VAL A 30 3.51 11.69 -3.33
N VAL A 31 3.64 10.93 -4.41
CA VAL A 31 4.63 11.21 -5.47
C VAL A 31 4.27 12.44 -6.26
N PHE A 32 2.99 12.61 -6.57
CA PHE A 32 2.48 13.81 -7.25
C PHE A 32 2.74 15.07 -6.40
N ILE A 33 2.41 15.02 -5.11
CA ILE A 33 2.69 16.11 -4.18
C ILE A 33 4.20 16.38 -4.12
N PHE A 34 5.03 15.34 -4.03
CA PHE A 34 6.49 15.52 -4.03
C PHE A 34 6.99 16.18 -5.31
N ASP A 35 6.45 15.77 -6.46
CA ASP A 35 6.82 16.27 -7.78
C ASP A 35 6.51 17.77 -7.93
N ILE A 36 5.33 18.21 -7.49
CA ILE A 36 4.98 19.64 -7.50
C ILE A 36 5.66 20.41 -6.37
N HIS A 37 5.88 19.80 -5.21
CA HIS A 37 6.39 20.47 -4.02
C HIS A 37 7.81 21.00 -4.21
N HIS A 38 8.63 20.31 -5.00
CA HIS A 38 9.97 20.78 -5.32
C HIS A 38 9.99 22.08 -6.15
N SER A 39 8.91 22.39 -6.86
CA SER A 39 8.76 23.69 -7.54
C SER A 39 8.84 24.87 -6.55
N PHE A 40 8.49 24.66 -5.29
CA PHE A 40 8.47 25.72 -4.27
C PHE A 40 9.86 26.06 -3.71
N TYR A 41 10.92 25.29 -4.02
CA TYR A 41 12.26 25.54 -3.48
C TYR A 41 13.20 26.30 -4.41
N LYS A 42 12.84 26.52 -5.68
CA LYS A 42 13.69 27.23 -6.65
C LYS A 42 12.99 28.48 -7.18
N PRO A 43 13.57 29.68 -7.01
CA PRO A 43 13.09 30.86 -7.69
C PRO A 43 13.38 30.77 -9.19
N PRO A 44 12.51 31.33 -10.06
CA PRO A 44 11.20 31.88 -9.73
C PRO A 44 10.20 30.76 -9.39
N TYR A 45 9.39 30.96 -8.35
CA TYR A 45 8.34 30.02 -7.90
C TYR A 45 7.25 29.73 -8.97
N TYR A 46 7.35 30.43 -10.09
CA TYR A 46 6.56 30.27 -11.30
C TYR A 46 7.51 30.09 -12.49
N PRO A 47 7.25 29.16 -13.41
CA PRO A 47 6.08 28.29 -13.51
C PRO A 47 6.19 26.99 -12.67
N PHE A 48 5.03 26.36 -12.38
CA PHE A 48 4.99 25.00 -11.84
C PHE A 48 5.88 24.08 -12.68
N LYS A 49 6.85 23.42 -12.02
CA LYS A 49 7.84 22.57 -12.66
C LYS A 49 7.83 21.19 -12.02
N PHE A 50 7.35 20.22 -12.78
CA PHE A 50 7.52 18.81 -12.44
C PHE A 50 9.02 18.48 -12.43
N ILE A 51 9.48 17.81 -11.38
CA ILE A 51 10.81 17.18 -11.27
C ILE A 51 10.90 16.01 -12.25
N PHE A 52 9.83 15.22 -12.31
CA PHE A 52 9.79 14.01 -13.14
C PHE A 52 9.43 14.38 -14.58
N ASN A 53 10.34 14.06 -15.49
CA ASN A 53 10.12 14.22 -16.94
C ASN A 53 9.54 12.95 -17.59
N SER A 54 9.10 11.98 -16.78
CA SER A 54 8.55 10.71 -17.25
C SER A 54 7.46 10.19 -16.30
N TYR A 55 6.63 9.29 -16.80
CA TYR A 55 5.57 8.65 -16.02
C TYR A 55 6.09 7.49 -15.14
N GLU A 56 7.35 7.08 -15.30
CA GLU A 56 7.91 5.91 -14.61
C GLU A 56 7.90 6.03 -13.08
N PRO A 57 8.28 7.16 -12.46
CA PRO A 57 8.25 7.30 -11.01
C PRO A 57 6.85 7.13 -10.43
N TYR A 58 5.83 7.56 -11.18
CA TYR A 58 4.43 7.40 -10.81
C TYR A 58 3.99 5.94 -10.85
N LEU A 59 4.33 5.20 -11.92
CA LEU A 59 3.99 3.78 -12.03
C LEU A 59 4.70 2.94 -10.97
N ILE A 60 6.01 3.13 -10.78
CA ILE A 60 6.80 2.39 -9.79
C ILE A 60 6.19 2.56 -8.40
N ARG A 61 5.76 3.78 -8.07
CA ARG A 61 5.19 4.09 -6.77
C ARG A 61 3.74 3.65 -6.63
N PHE A 62 2.94 3.71 -7.69
CA PHE A 62 1.59 3.15 -7.71
C PHE A 62 1.63 1.65 -7.41
N PHE A 63 2.40 0.87 -8.17
CA PHE A 63 2.50 -0.58 -7.95
C PHE A 63 3.20 -0.92 -6.63
N GLY A 64 4.29 -0.22 -6.29
CA GLY A 64 5.03 -0.43 -5.05
C GLY A 64 4.19 -0.16 -3.81
N ALA A 65 3.48 0.97 -3.76
CA ALA A 65 2.58 1.29 -2.66
C ALA A 65 1.36 0.36 -2.63
N GLY A 66 0.84 -0.04 -3.79
CA GLY A 66 -0.25 -1.00 -3.89
C GLY A 66 0.09 -2.35 -3.24
N VAL A 67 1.24 -2.95 -3.61
CA VAL A 67 1.67 -4.24 -3.05
C VAL A 67 2.00 -4.12 -1.57
N LEU A 68 2.79 -3.11 -1.18
CA LEU A 68 3.18 -2.93 0.22
C LEU A 68 1.96 -2.65 1.11
N GLY A 69 1.06 -1.80 0.65
CA GLY A 69 -0.16 -1.46 1.38
C GLY A 69 -1.12 -2.64 1.52
N LEU A 70 -1.30 -3.46 0.47
CA LEU A 70 -2.06 -4.71 0.56
C LEU A 70 -1.50 -5.63 1.65
N ILE A 71 -0.18 -5.83 1.68
CA ILE A 71 0.48 -6.65 2.70
C ILE A 71 0.25 -6.06 4.09
N TRP A 72 0.49 -4.76 4.27
CA TRP A 72 0.34 -4.09 5.56
C TRP A 72 -1.10 -4.13 6.07
N ILE A 73 -2.09 -3.89 5.21
CA ILE A 73 -3.52 -3.94 5.57
C ILE A 73 -3.89 -5.36 6.00
N LYS A 74 -3.51 -6.39 5.24
CA LYS A 74 -3.78 -7.79 5.64
C LYS A 74 -3.12 -8.15 6.97
N VAL A 75 -1.86 -7.77 7.17
CA VAL A 75 -1.14 -7.98 8.44
C VAL A 75 -1.85 -7.27 9.59
N PHE A 76 -2.30 -6.04 9.38
CA PHE A 76 -3.03 -5.26 10.37
C PHE A 76 -4.38 -5.90 10.72
N LEU A 77 -5.18 -6.28 9.72
CA LEU A 77 -6.46 -6.97 9.92
C LEU A 77 -6.28 -8.31 10.66
N PHE A 78 -5.25 -9.08 10.29
CA PHE A 78 -4.89 -10.31 10.99
C PHE A 78 -4.53 -10.05 12.45
N ALA A 79 -3.77 -9.00 12.74
CA ALA A 79 -3.41 -8.62 14.10
C ALA A 79 -4.63 -8.20 14.95
N LEU A 80 -5.63 -7.55 14.34
CA LEU A 80 -6.87 -7.15 14.99
C LEU A 80 -7.83 -8.32 15.26
N GLU A 81 -7.67 -9.45 14.56
CA GLU A 81 -8.51 -10.63 14.78
C GLU A 81 -8.39 -11.11 16.25
N ARG A 82 -9.54 -11.23 16.94
CA ARG A 82 -9.57 -11.54 18.38
C ARG A 82 -8.83 -12.85 18.66
N GLY A 83 -7.85 -12.78 19.57
CA GLY A 83 -7.06 -13.93 19.99
C GLY A 83 -5.82 -14.21 19.14
N THR A 84 -5.53 -13.41 18.11
CA THR A 84 -4.28 -13.49 17.34
C THR A 84 -3.05 -13.38 18.24
N TYR A 85 -3.04 -12.45 19.20
CA TYR A 85 -1.95 -12.36 20.19
C TYR A 85 -1.75 -13.65 21.00
N ARG A 86 -2.83 -14.31 21.44
CA ARG A 86 -2.76 -15.58 22.18
C ARG A 86 -2.29 -16.73 21.28
N LYS A 87 -2.70 -16.75 20.00
CA LYS A 87 -2.24 -17.73 19.00
C LYS A 87 -0.74 -17.57 18.72
N ILE A 88 -0.26 -16.35 18.48
CA ILE A 88 1.16 -16.03 18.27
C ILE A 88 2.00 -16.41 19.51
N LYS A 89 1.56 -16.04 20.72
CA LYS A 89 2.26 -16.37 21.97
C LYS A 89 2.42 -17.88 22.20
N LYS A 90 1.45 -18.70 21.78
CA LYS A 90 1.56 -20.17 21.82
C LYS A 90 2.51 -20.72 20.76
N PHE A 91 2.65 -20.05 19.62
CA PHE A 91 3.55 -20.45 18.54
C PHE A 91 5.01 -20.15 18.87
N VAL A 92 5.29 -19.00 19.48
CA VAL A 92 6.64 -18.57 19.88
C VAL A 92 7.18 -19.36 21.09
N LYS A 93 6.30 -19.96 21.90
CA LYS A 93 6.67 -20.79 23.07
C LYS A 93 6.83 -22.28 22.75
N ARG A 94 6.65 -22.69 21.50
CA ARG A 94 7.00 -24.04 21.01
C ARG A 94 8.36 -24.00 20.35
#